data_AF-A0A183DY79-F1
#
_entry.id   AF-A0A183DY79-F1
#
_cell.length_a   1.000
_cell.length_b   1.000
_cell.length_c   1.000
_cell.angle_alpha   90.00
_cell.angle_beta   90.00
_cell.angle_gamma   90.00
#
_symmetry.space_group_name_H-M   'P 1'
#
loop_
_entity.id
_entity.type
_entity.pdbx_description
1 polymer ?
#
loop_
_entity_poly.entity_id
_entity_poly.type
_entity_poly.pdbx_seq_one_letter_code
_entity_poly.pdbx_strand_id
1 'polypeptide(L)'
;MAHMCVKTRRLDVALVCLGNMGHARGARALRKSMQSGDPPEVQVATLAIQLGLLDEAQLLFTKCGRFDLVNRLLQTRNRWDEAFKVAEKHDRIHLRNTYYNYANYLESLGSVESAVEKSDIHYFHLYHLTGVFIGDGLPKFLAS
;
A
#
# COMPACT_ATOMS: atom_id res chain seq x y z
N MET A 1 -8.20 8.17 -24.57
CA MET A 1 -8.57 9.49 -23.98
C MET A 1 -8.32 9.59 -22.47
N ALA A 2 -8.60 8.56 -21.66
CA ALA A 2 -8.48 8.65 -20.20
C ALA A 2 -7.05 8.95 -19.68
N HIS A 3 -5.98 8.49 -20.35
CA HIS A 3 -4.59 8.87 -20.04
C HIS A 3 -4.34 10.38 -20.08
N MET A 4 -4.97 11.09 -21.02
CA MET A 4 -4.81 12.55 -21.11
C MET A 4 -5.51 13.27 -19.96
N CYS A 5 -6.52 12.65 -19.33
CA CYS A 5 -7.19 13.23 -18.16
C CYS A 5 -6.30 13.19 -16.92
N VAL A 6 -5.41 12.18 -16.81
CA VAL A 6 -4.38 12.12 -15.77
C VAL A 6 -3.39 13.28 -15.94
N LYS A 7 -2.94 13.52 -17.18
CA LYS A 7 -1.99 14.61 -17.49
C LYS A 7 -2.61 16.01 -17.37
N THR A 8 -3.88 16.15 -17.74
CA THR A 8 -4.60 17.45 -17.72
C THR A 8 -5.35 17.71 -16.41
N ARG A 9 -5.33 16.75 -15.46
CA ARG A 9 -6.02 16.81 -14.17
C ARG A 9 -7.53 17.12 -14.25
N ARG A 10 -8.16 16.85 -15.40
CA ARG A 10 -9.60 17.06 -15.61
C ARG A 10 -10.42 15.87 -15.11
N LEU A 11 -10.69 15.84 -13.81
CA LEU A 11 -11.38 14.72 -13.15
C LEU A 11 -12.86 14.59 -13.56
N ASP A 12 -13.53 15.70 -13.87
CA ASP A 12 -14.93 15.68 -14.33
C ASP A 12 -15.09 14.94 -15.66
N VAL A 13 -14.18 15.23 -16.60
CA VAL A 13 -14.11 14.54 -17.90
C VAL A 13 -13.72 13.08 -17.69
N ALA A 14 -12.80 12.80 -16.76
CA ALA A 14 -12.40 11.44 -16.44
C ALA A 14 -13.56 10.58 -15.93
N LEU A 15 -14.48 11.14 -15.12
CA LEU A 15 -15.67 10.43 -14.66
C LEU A 15 -16.60 10.05 -15.82
N VAL A 16 -16.80 10.95 -16.78
CA VAL A 16 -17.59 10.67 -17.99
C VAL A 16 -16.90 9.60 -18.83
N CYS A 17 -15.58 9.70 -19.02
CA CYS A 17 -14.81 8.68 -19.74
C CYS A 17 -14.91 7.30 -19.06
N LEU A 18 -14.78 7.23 -17.73
CA LEU A 18 -14.92 5.97 -16.98
C LEU A 18 -16.31 5.37 -17.13
N GLY A 19 -17.35 6.21 -17.16
CA GLY A 19 -18.73 5.78 -17.45
C GLY A 19 -18.87 5.19 -18.86
N ASN A 20 -18.37 5.89 -19.87
CA ASN A 20 -18.42 5.45 -21.27
C ASN A 20 -17.62 4.16 -21.52
N MET A 21 -16.56 3.92 -20.74
CA MET A 21 -15.77 2.68 -20.80
C MET A 21 -16.38 1.54 -19.98
N GLY A 22 -17.52 1.74 -19.30
CA GLY A 22 -18.12 0.73 -18.42
C GLY A 22 -17.35 0.48 -17.11
N HIS A 23 -16.36 1.31 -16.77
CA HIS A 23 -15.55 1.19 -15.56
C HIS A 23 -16.28 1.75 -14.32
N ALA A 24 -17.42 1.17 -13.97
CA ALA A 24 -18.26 1.62 -12.85
C ALA A 24 -17.52 1.64 -11.50
N ARG A 25 -16.70 0.62 -11.22
CA ARG A 25 -15.86 0.55 -10.00
C ARG A 25 -14.85 1.70 -9.94
N GLY A 26 -14.22 2.01 -11.08
CA GLY A 26 -13.26 3.11 -11.17
C GLY A 26 -13.91 4.47 -11.00
N ALA A 27 -15.08 4.68 -11.63
CA ALA A 27 -15.85 5.92 -11.47
C ALA A 27 -16.27 6.12 -10.01
N ARG A 28 -16.70 5.05 -9.32
CA ARG A 28 -17.05 5.11 -7.90
C ARG A 28 -15.84 5.43 -7.02
N ALA A 29 -14.69 4.79 -7.26
CA ALA A 29 -13.46 5.03 -6.51
C ALA A 29 -13.00 6.50 -6.65
N LEU A 30 -13.03 7.03 -7.87
CA LEU A 30 -12.68 8.42 -8.13
C LEU A 30 -13.65 9.40 -7.44
N ARG A 31 -14.97 9.18 -7.54
CA ARG A 31 -15.96 10.00 -6.83
C ARG A 31 -15.73 10.02 -5.32
N LYS A 32 -15.39 8.86 -4.74
CA LYS A 32 -15.13 8.76 -3.30
C LYS A 32 -13.92 9.61 -2.90
N SER A 33 -12.82 9.52 -3.65
CA SER A 33 -11.62 10.34 -3.37
C SER A 33 -11.92 11.84 -3.49
N MET A 34 -12.72 12.25 -4.49
CA MET A 34 -13.16 13.65 -4.63
C MET A 34 -14.03 14.12 -3.44
N GLN A 35 -14.91 13.27 -2.92
CA GLN A 35 -15.79 13.58 -1.78
C GLN A 35 -15.05 13.58 -0.44
N SER A 36 -14.02 12.75 -0.29
CA SER A 36 -13.21 12.68 0.94
C SER A 36 -12.33 13.91 1.16
N GLY A 37 -12.27 14.84 0.20
CA GLY A 37 -11.41 16.02 0.30
C GLY A 37 -9.93 15.67 0.14
N ASP A 38 -9.61 14.53 -0.50
CA ASP A 38 -8.23 14.16 -0.78
C ASP A 38 -7.56 15.25 -1.64
N PRO A 39 -6.24 15.46 -1.51
CA PRO A 39 -5.53 16.37 -2.38
C PRO A 39 -5.66 15.97 -3.85
N PRO A 40 -5.64 16.93 -4.80
CA PRO A 40 -5.90 16.66 -6.20
C PRO A 40 -4.92 15.64 -6.81
N GLU A 41 -3.68 15.59 -6.33
CA GLU A 41 -2.68 14.59 -6.71
C GLU A 41 -3.14 13.16 -6.37
N VAL A 42 -3.75 12.95 -5.20
CA VAL A 42 -4.28 11.65 -4.77
C VAL A 42 -5.50 11.25 -5.59
N GLN A 43 -6.35 12.21 -5.94
CA GLN A 43 -7.52 11.97 -6.81
C GLN A 43 -7.07 11.56 -8.22
N VAL A 44 -6.09 12.27 -8.79
CA VAL A 44 -5.50 11.95 -10.10
C VAL A 44 -4.75 10.61 -10.06
N ALA A 45 -4.04 10.31 -8.99
CA ALA A 45 -3.41 9.01 -8.80
C ALA A 45 -4.44 7.87 -8.67
N THR A 46 -5.56 8.12 -7.99
CA THR A 46 -6.68 7.16 -7.92
C THR A 46 -7.23 6.86 -9.30
N LEU A 47 -7.44 7.88 -10.13
CA LEU A 47 -7.80 7.70 -11.54
C LEU A 47 -6.73 6.87 -12.29
N ALA A 48 -5.45 7.21 -12.13
CA ALA A 48 -4.35 6.52 -12.78
C ALA A 48 -4.34 5.02 -12.42
N ILE A 49 -4.57 4.65 -11.15
CA ILE A 49 -4.72 3.23 -10.74
C ILE A 49 -5.85 2.55 -11.51
N GLN A 50 -7.01 3.20 -11.63
CA GLN A 50 -8.16 2.60 -12.32
C GLN A 50 -7.93 2.44 -13.83
N LEU A 51 -6.99 3.19 -14.41
CA LEU A 51 -6.57 3.09 -15.80
C LEU A 51 -5.36 2.18 -16.01
N GLY A 52 -4.84 1.54 -14.95
CA GLY A 52 -3.65 0.69 -15.01
C GLY A 52 -2.32 1.45 -15.05
N LEU A 53 -2.34 2.77 -14.84
CA LEU A 53 -1.18 3.66 -14.85
C LEU A 53 -0.48 3.68 -13.48
N LEU A 54 0.01 2.52 -13.05
CA LEU A 54 0.50 2.33 -11.68
C LEU A 54 1.77 3.13 -11.39
N ASP A 55 2.68 3.28 -12.35
CA ASP A 55 3.94 4.01 -12.15
C ASP A 55 3.69 5.52 -12.00
N GLU A 56 2.75 6.05 -12.79
CA GLU A 56 2.31 7.45 -12.68
C GLU A 56 1.58 7.70 -11.34
N ALA A 57 0.73 6.76 -10.91
CA ALA A 57 0.07 6.83 -9.61
C ALA A 57 1.08 6.84 -8.45
N GLN A 58 2.09 5.97 -8.50
CA GLN A 58 3.14 5.91 -7.47
C GLN A 58 3.89 7.25 -7.38
N LEU A 59 4.28 7.81 -8.52
CA LEU A 59 4.99 9.10 -8.57
C LEU A 59 4.14 10.25 -8.02
N LEU A 60 2.84 10.26 -8.31
CA LEU A 60 1.91 11.26 -7.76
C LEU A 60 1.75 11.13 -6.25
N PHE A 61 1.62 9.91 -5.71
CA PHE A 61 1.55 9.71 -4.26
C PHE A 61 2.84 10.12 -3.55
N THR A 62 4.00 9.78 -4.11
CA THR A 62 5.30 10.20 -3.55
C THR A 62 5.44 11.72 -3.54
N LYS A 63 5.02 12.41 -4.61
CA LYS A 63 5.03 13.88 -4.66
C LYS A 63 4.11 14.52 -3.62
N CYS A 64 2.98 13.89 -3.32
CA CYS A 64 2.03 14.35 -2.31
C CYS A 64 2.48 13.99 -0.87
N GLY A 65 3.58 13.23 -0.69
CA GLY A 65 4.03 12.75 0.61
C GLY A 65 3.14 11.65 1.21
N ARG A 66 2.21 11.09 0.44
CA ARG A 66 1.29 10.02 0.89
C ARG A 66 1.92 8.65 0.75
N PHE A 67 2.94 8.40 1.56
CA PHE A 67 3.70 7.14 1.56
C PHE A 67 2.86 5.93 2.01
N ASP A 68 1.78 6.15 2.76
CA ASP A 68 0.77 5.16 3.10
C ASP A 68 0.12 4.55 1.84
N LEU A 69 -0.24 5.41 0.88
CA LEU A 69 -0.83 4.99 -0.39
C LEU A 69 0.21 4.34 -1.32
N VAL A 70 1.46 4.83 -1.31
CA VAL A 70 2.59 4.20 -2.02
C VAL A 70 2.81 2.77 -1.52
N ASN A 71 2.87 2.60 -0.19
CA ASN A 71 3.07 1.29 0.42
C ASN A 71 1.94 0.32 0.03
N ARG A 72 0.68 0.74 0.17
CA ARG A 72 -0.46 -0.09 -0.26
C ARG A 72 -0.39 -0.46 -1.74
N LEU A 73 0.00 0.47 -2.61
CA LEU A 73 0.17 0.21 -4.03
C LEU A 73 1.27 -0.83 -4.30
N LEU A 74 2.41 -0.75 -3.60
CA LEU A 74 3.49 -1.73 -3.71
C LEU A 74 3.07 -3.13 -3.25
N GLN A 75 2.31 -3.23 -2.15
CA GLN A 75 1.75 -4.50 -1.68
C GLN A 75 0.84 -5.13 -2.75
N THR A 76 -0.05 -4.35 -3.37
CA THR A 76 -0.92 -4.87 -4.46
C THR A 76 -0.14 -5.32 -5.70
N ARG A 77 1.08 -4.84 -5.89
CA ARG A 77 2.00 -5.27 -6.96
C ARG A 77 2.93 -6.40 -6.54
N ASN A 78 2.76 -6.96 -5.33
CA ASN A 78 3.65 -7.95 -4.72
C ASN A 78 5.12 -7.48 -4.56
N ARG A 79 5.37 -6.16 -4.55
CA ARG A 79 6.71 -5.57 -4.37
C ARG A 79 6.99 -5.35 -2.88
N TRP A 80 7.05 -6.45 -2.13
CA TRP A 80 7.11 -6.44 -0.67
C TRP A 80 8.39 -5.80 -0.12
N ASP A 81 9.56 -6.08 -0.71
CA ASP A 81 10.83 -5.51 -0.25
C ASP A 81 10.84 -3.97 -0.31
N GLU A 82 10.21 -3.40 -1.34
CA GLU A 82 10.08 -1.95 -1.46
C GLU A 82 9.01 -1.39 -0.54
N ALA A 83 7.92 -2.12 -0.34
CA ALA A 83 6.88 -1.76 0.62
C ALA A 83 7.46 -1.64 2.04
N PHE A 84 8.31 -2.58 2.45
CA PHE A 84 9.01 -2.53 3.74
C PHE A 84 9.94 -1.32 3.84
N LYS A 85 10.78 -1.06 2.83
CA LYS A 85 11.68 0.11 2.82
C LYS A 85 10.92 1.43 2.94
N VAL A 86 9.80 1.57 2.24
CA VAL A 86 8.94 2.76 2.32
C VAL A 86 8.33 2.88 3.72
N ALA A 87 7.83 1.77 4.28
CA ALA A 87 7.25 1.74 5.61
C ALA A 87 8.25 2.09 6.72
N GLU A 88 9.45 1.50 6.72
CA GLU A 88 10.48 1.76 7.74
C GLU A 88 10.94 3.21 7.76
N LYS A 89 11.05 3.81 6.57
CA LYS A 89 11.59 5.16 6.39
C LYS A 89 10.54 6.26 6.58
N HIS A 90 9.33 6.06 6.06
CA HIS A 90 8.33 7.11 5.93
C HIS A 90 7.00 6.79 6.60
N ASP A 91 6.71 5.53 6.91
CA ASP A 91 5.39 5.10 7.39
C ASP A 91 5.48 3.99 8.46
N ARG A 92 6.20 4.31 9.54
CA ARG A 92 6.48 3.36 10.63
C ARG A 92 5.21 2.84 11.31
N ILE A 93 4.14 3.64 11.27
CA ILE A 93 2.84 3.27 11.86
C ILE A 93 2.23 2.09 11.12
N HIS A 94 2.32 2.05 9.78
CA HIS A 94 1.79 0.95 8.98
C HIS A 94 2.81 -0.18 8.73
N LEU A 95 4.02 -0.10 9.27
CA LEU A 95 5.04 -1.14 9.11
C LEU A 95 4.53 -2.51 9.60
N ARG A 96 3.93 -2.56 10.80
CA ARG A 96 3.33 -3.79 11.34
C ARG A 96 2.25 -4.36 10.43
N ASN A 97 1.37 -3.51 9.91
CA ASN A 97 0.31 -3.92 8.99
C ASN A 97 0.89 -4.48 7.68
N THR A 98 1.98 -3.88 7.19
CA THR A 98 2.69 -4.33 5.98
C THR A 98 3.26 -5.74 6.15
N TYR A 99 3.89 -6.05 7.29
CA TYR A 99 4.36 -7.40 7.60
C TYR A 99 3.22 -8.40 7.75
N TYR A 100 2.14 -8.02 8.43
CA TYR A 100 0.96 -8.86 8.57
C TYR A 100 0.36 -9.24 7.21
N ASN A 101 0.20 -8.27 6.31
CA ASN A 101 -0.31 -8.54 4.96
C ASN A 101 0.64 -9.42 4.15
N TYR A 102 1.96 -9.28 4.35
CA TYR A 102 2.94 -10.14 3.70
C TYR A 102 2.89 -11.58 4.22
N ALA A 103 2.71 -11.77 5.53
CA ALA A 103 2.51 -13.10 6.12
C ALA A 103 1.26 -13.77 5.53
N ASN A 104 0.13 -13.07 5.48
CA ASN A 104 -1.10 -13.56 4.83
C ASN A 104 -0.88 -13.90 3.34
N TYR A 105 -0.06 -13.11 2.64
CA TYR A 105 0.31 -13.40 1.25
C TYR A 105 1.13 -14.68 1.14
N LEU A 106 2.13 -14.90 2.00
CA LEU A 106 2.92 -16.13 2.04
C LEU A 106 2.09 -17.36 2.42
N GLU A 107 1.16 -17.22 3.37
CA GLU A 107 0.19 -18.26 3.70
C GLU A 107 -0.67 -18.64 2.49
N SER A 108 -1.14 -17.64 1.73
CA SER A 108 -1.93 -17.89 0.51
C SER A 108 -1.13 -18.60 -0.59
N LEU A 109 0.20 -18.49 -0.58
CA LEU A 109 1.10 -19.21 -1.48
C LEU A 109 1.44 -20.63 -0.97
N GLY A 110 0.96 -21.02 0.21
CA GLY A 110 1.24 -22.32 0.82
C GLY A 110 2.62 -22.42 1.49
N SER A 111 3.36 -21.31 1.58
CA SER A 111 4.67 -21.25 2.26
C SER A 111 4.50 -20.83 3.71
N VAL A 112 3.91 -21.72 4.51
CA VAL A 112 3.59 -21.47 5.94
C VAL A 112 4.87 -21.27 6.76
N GLU A 113 5.95 -22.03 6.48
CA GLU A 113 7.23 -21.89 7.18
C GLU A 113 7.87 -20.50 7.01
N SER A 114 7.85 -19.95 5.79
CA SER A 114 8.39 -18.62 5.51
C SER A 114 7.56 -17.48 6.13
N ALA A 115 6.25 -17.70 6.32
CA ALA A 115 5.35 -16.73 6.93
C ALA A 115 5.64 -16.57 8.44
N VAL A 116 5.86 -17.70 9.13
CA VAL A 116 6.21 -17.73 10.56
C VAL A 116 7.56 -17.04 10.80
N GLU A 117 8.58 -17.42 10.03
CA GLU A 117 9.94 -16.87 10.19
C GLU A 117 9.98 -15.34 10.00
N LYS A 118 9.24 -14.80 9.02
CA LYS A 118 9.18 -13.34 8.80
C LYS A 118 8.38 -12.62 9.88
N SER A 119 7.34 -13.26 10.43
CA SER A 119 6.58 -12.72 11.55
C SER A 119 7.41 -12.68 12.83
N ASP A 120 8.23 -13.70 13.08
CA ASP A 120 9.14 -13.78 14.22
C ASP A 120 10.28 -12.77 14.13
N ILE A 121 10.89 -12.58 12.94
CA ILE A 121 11.88 -11.51 12.70
C ILE A 121 11.25 -10.14 12.95
N HIS A 122 9.96 -9.95 12.60
CA HIS A 122 9.26 -8.71 12.89
C HIS A 122 9.05 -8.51 14.39
N TYR A 123 8.60 -9.52 15.15
CA TYR A 123 8.54 -9.43 16.61
C TYR A 123 9.91 -9.07 17.17
N PHE A 124 10.97 -9.75 16.74
CA PHE A 124 12.34 -9.48 17.17
C PHE A 124 12.80 -8.04 16.89
N HIS A 125 12.58 -7.53 15.67
CA HIS A 125 12.92 -6.15 15.31
C HIS A 125 12.05 -5.11 16.03
N LEU A 126 10.76 -5.40 16.25
CA LEU A 126 9.84 -4.52 16.97
C LEU A 126 10.24 -4.41 18.45
N TYR A 127 10.61 -5.53 19.10
CA TYR A 127 11.13 -5.56 20.47
C TYR A 127 12.43 -4.76 20.59
N HIS A 128 13.32 -4.86 19.60
CA HIS A 128 14.59 -4.14 19.63
C HIS A 128 14.45 -2.64 19.34
N LEU A 129 13.58 -2.24 18.41
CA LEU A 129 13.36 -0.83 18.04
C LEU A 129 12.51 -0.05 19.06
N THR A 130 11.67 -0.72 19.85
CA THR A 130 10.84 -0.09 20.89
C THR A 130 11.53 0.01 22.25
N GLY A 131 12.78 -0.46 22.37
CA GLY A 131 13.59 -0.25 23.57
C GLY A 131 13.07 -0.96 24.82
N VAL A 132 12.25 -1.99 24.68
CA VAL A 132 11.84 -2.84 25.81
C VAL A 132 12.79 -4.04 25.86
N PHE A 133 13.94 -3.84 26.50
CA PHE A 133 14.75 -4.95 27.01
C PHE A 133 13.92 -5.68 28.07
N ILE A 134 13.17 -6.70 27.68
CA ILE A 134 12.84 -7.78 28.62
C ILE A 134 14.11 -8.62 28.66
N GLY A 135 14.83 -8.51 29.77
CA GLY A 135 15.92 -9.42 30.09
C GLY A 135 15.44 -10.86 29.93
N ASP A 136 16.34 -11.69 29.42
CA ASP A 136 16.22 -13.11 29.16
C ASP A 136 15.68 -13.47 27.77
N GLY A 137 16.65 -13.82 26.92
CA GLY A 137 16.43 -14.21 25.54
C GLY A 137 15.49 -15.41 25.37
N LEU A 138 14.87 -15.41 24.19
CA LEU A 138 14.00 -16.42 23.56
C LEU A 138 12.48 -16.28 23.84
N PRO A 139 11.66 -16.06 22.80
CA PRO A 139 10.21 -16.23 22.91
C PRO A 139 9.86 -17.72 23.08
N LYS A 140 9.12 -18.03 24.16
CA LYS A 140 8.62 -19.37 24.53
C LYS A 140 7.47 -19.88 23.65
N PHE A 141 7.56 -19.77 22.33
CA PHE A 141 6.56 -20.35 21.41
C PHE A 141 6.96 -21.72 20.82
N LEU A 142 8.14 -22.24 21.16
CA LEU A 142 8.60 -23.60 20.78
C LEU A 142 8.51 -24.63 21.93
N ALA A 143 7.61 -24.43 22.89
CA ALA A 143 7.39 -25.40 23.97
C ALA A 143 5.92 -25.82 24.07
N SER A 144 5.48 -26.67 23.13
CA SER A 144 4.49 -27.73 23.35
C SER A 144 4.58 -28.75 22.22
#